data_AF-A0A952BGM9-F1
#
_entry.id   AF-A0A952BGM9-F1
#
_cell.length_a   1.000
_cell.length_b   1.000
_cell.length_c   1.000
_cell.angle_alpha   90.00
_cell.angle_beta   90.00
_cell.angle_gamma   90.00
#
_symmetry.space_group_name_H-M   'P 1'
#
loop_
_entity.id
_entity.type
_entity.pdbx_description
1 polymer ?
#
loop_
_entity_poly.entity_id
_entity_poly.type
_entity_poly.pdbx_seq_one_letter_code
_entity_poly.pdbx_strand_id
1 'polypeptide(L)'
;MNQPMEKIWVTANTKRVAEMLAHRNNCKHWVFLKGKTLKPTLQTIAPFHGRILNASELGRLMGISSAAARHRIDLLTNQDLLRLLYPLQAGLKKRMVKSPKLYVRDTGLLLHLLGIQQASEILESPLRDRILEGYMIEKIICRERARGEERFFYYGGFSGKHIALILDRSSSRVGIRFRAAELLGPRDWTCLRSALRQGIIKRGVIVYTGSRSFIAAQDILAFPIQRFLDCFELGTDPEASLYFLLNTMMHCNLRYSHR
;
A
#
# COMPACT_ATOMS: atom_id res chain seq x y z
N MET A 1 -4.81 37.59 -18.01
CA MET A 1 -4.11 36.45 -18.65
C MET A 1 -2.81 36.25 -17.89
N ASN A 2 -2.43 35.00 -17.57
CA ASN A 2 -1.28 34.54 -16.74
C ASN A 2 -1.57 34.47 -15.23
N GLN A 3 -1.50 33.35 -14.48
CA GLN A 3 -1.35 31.89 -14.67
C GLN A 3 -1.94 31.26 -13.37
N PRO A 4 -2.48 30.02 -13.35
CA PRO A 4 -3.02 29.44 -12.13
C PRO A 4 -1.90 28.90 -11.21
N MET A 5 -1.80 29.45 -10.01
CA MET A 5 -0.99 29.00 -8.88
C MET A 5 -1.49 27.65 -8.31
N GLU A 6 -1.46 26.57 -9.09
CA GLU A 6 -1.87 25.23 -8.63
C GLU A 6 -0.75 24.18 -8.63
N LYS A 7 0.50 24.59 -8.86
CA LYS A 7 1.68 23.74 -8.65
C LYS A 7 2.60 24.43 -7.65
N ILE A 8 3.30 23.65 -6.83
CA ILE A 8 4.30 24.08 -5.83
C ILE A 8 3.73 24.29 -4.42
N TRP A 9 3.25 23.23 -3.77
CA TRP A 9 3.58 22.94 -2.35
C TRP A 9 3.50 21.43 -2.14
N VAL A 10 4.44 20.70 -2.74
CA VAL A 10 4.83 19.41 -2.18
C VAL A 10 5.66 19.75 -0.96
N THR A 11 5.11 19.58 0.24
CA THR A 11 5.91 19.76 1.47
C THR A 11 7.13 18.84 1.49
N ALA A 12 8.17 19.25 2.24
CA ALA A 12 9.42 18.51 2.40
C ALA A 12 9.20 17.03 2.75
N ASN A 13 8.14 16.69 3.47
CA ASN A 13 7.85 15.30 3.86
C ASN A 13 7.34 14.45 2.70
N THR A 14 6.48 14.99 1.82
CA THR A 14 6.00 14.30 0.63
C THR A 14 7.12 14.12 -0.39
N LYS A 15 7.98 15.15 -0.56
CA LYS A 15 9.20 15.06 -1.37
C LYS A 15 10.15 13.99 -0.82
N ARG A 16 10.40 13.99 0.50
CA ARG A 16 11.24 13.01 1.18
C ARG A 16 10.73 11.58 1.06
N VAL A 17 9.42 11.35 1.09
CA VAL A 17 8.84 10.02 0.84
C VAL A 17 9.10 9.60 -0.61
N ALA A 18 8.91 10.50 -1.57
CA ALA A 18 9.20 10.19 -2.97
C ALA A 18 10.70 9.96 -3.20
N GLU A 19 11.57 10.73 -2.54
CA GLU A 19 13.01 10.51 -2.49
C GLU A 19 13.34 9.19 -1.80
N MET A 20 12.65 8.77 -0.74
CA MET A 20 12.84 7.45 -0.12
C MET A 20 12.49 6.31 -1.09
N LEU A 21 11.36 6.45 -1.81
CA LEU A 21 10.95 5.49 -2.84
C LEU A 21 11.96 5.45 -4.00
N ALA A 22 12.54 6.59 -4.37
CA ALA A 22 13.53 6.72 -5.44
C ALA A 22 14.96 6.36 -5.02
N HIS A 23 15.42 6.65 -3.80
CA HIS A 23 16.77 6.36 -3.30
C HIS A 23 16.99 4.89 -3.03
N ARG A 24 15.91 4.13 -2.79
CA ARG A 24 15.98 2.67 -2.77
C ARG A 24 15.99 2.06 -4.17
N ASN A 25 16.18 2.85 -5.25
CA ASN A 25 16.64 2.41 -6.58
C ASN A 25 18.07 1.85 -6.57
N ASN A 26 18.47 1.11 -5.53
CA ASN A 26 19.72 0.36 -5.55
C ASN A 26 19.53 -0.94 -6.34
N CYS A 27 19.08 -0.77 -7.59
CA CYS A 27 19.13 -1.73 -8.70
C CYS A 27 20.60 -2.05 -9.02
N LYS A 28 21.30 -2.64 -8.05
CA LYS A 28 22.58 -3.34 -8.22
C LYS A 28 22.44 -4.83 -7.93
N HIS A 29 21.33 -5.24 -7.30
CA HIS A 29 20.97 -6.63 -7.15
C HIS A 29 19.68 -6.88 -7.94
N TRP A 30 19.68 -7.95 -8.72
CA TRP A 30 18.63 -8.48 -9.58
C TRP A 30 18.77 -8.21 -11.09
N VAL A 31 19.50 -9.15 -11.69
CA VAL A 31 19.12 -9.95 -12.86
C VAL A 31 18.90 -9.15 -14.14
N PHE A 32 19.86 -9.27 -15.06
CA PHE A 32 19.59 -9.17 -16.48
C PHE A 32 18.28 -9.92 -16.76
N LEU A 33 17.17 -9.21 -17.01
CA LEU A 33 15.89 -9.80 -17.41
C LEU A 33 16.11 -10.44 -18.80
N LYS A 34 16.78 -11.60 -18.81
CA LYS A 34 17.07 -12.38 -20.00
C LYS A 34 15.82 -13.17 -20.32
N GLY A 35 15.31 -12.95 -21.53
CA GLY A 35 14.09 -13.58 -22.01
C GLY A 35 13.34 -12.60 -22.88
N LYS A 36 13.13 -12.96 -24.15
CA LYS A 36 12.47 -12.12 -25.16
C LYS A 36 11.10 -11.58 -24.69
N THR A 37 10.48 -12.24 -23.72
CA THR A 37 9.11 -12.00 -23.33
C THR A 37 8.95 -11.45 -21.90
N LEU A 38 9.95 -11.57 -21.01
CA LEU A 38 9.82 -11.20 -19.58
C LEU A 38 9.64 -9.70 -19.37
N LYS A 39 10.56 -8.89 -19.90
CA LYS A 39 10.52 -7.42 -19.78
C LYS A 39 9.24 -6.83 -20.40
N PRO A 40 8.83 -7.19 -21.64
CA PRO A 40 7.55 -6.72 -22.20
C PRO A 40 6.34 -7.04 -21.31
N THR A 41 6.29 -8.24 -20.74
CA THR A 41 5.19 -8.63 -19.83
C THR A 41 5.15 -7.79 -18.57
N LEU A 42 6.29 -7.56 -17.93
CA LEU A 42 6.35 -6.71 -16.74
C LEU A 42 5.98 -5.24 -17.08
N GLN A 43 6.38 -4.74 -18.26
CA GLN A 43 5.97 -3.41 -18.74
C GLN A 43 4.46 -3.33 -18.96
N THR A 44 3.82 -4.36 -19.52
CA THR A 44 2.36 -4.42 -19.63
C THR A 44 1.66 -4.47 -18.27
N ILE A 45 2.27 -5.13 -17.27
CA ILE A 45 1.70 -5.30 -15.92
C ILE A 45 1.88 -4.04 -15.06
N ALA A 46 2.99 -3.30 -15.18
CA ALA A 46 3.32 -2.20 -14.28
C ALA A 46 2.20 -1.13 -14.13
N PRO A 47 1.50 -0.70 -15.20
CA PRO A 47 0.35 0.22 -15.07
C PRO A 47 -0.83 -0.34 -14.27
N PHE A 48 -0.85 -1.66 -14.06
CA PHE A 48 -1.87 -2.36 -13.28
C PHE A 48 -1.52 -2.56 -11.81
N HIS A 49 -0.37 -2.05 -11.36
CA HIS A 49 0.05 -2.10 -9.97
C HIS A 49 -1.05 -1.58 -9.03
N GLY A 50 -1.42 -2.37 -8.01
CA GLY A 50 -2.46 -2.05 -7.03
C GLY A 50 -3.90 -2.16 -7.53
N ARG A 51 -4.15 -2.62 -8.76
CA ARG A 51 -5.50 -2.89 -9.29
C ARG A 51 -5.93 -4.33 -9.00
N ILE A 52 -7.24 -4.54 -8.97
CA ILE A 52 -7.84 -5.87 -9.00
C ILE A 52 -7.44 -6.52 -10.33
N LEU A 53 -6.93 -7.75 -10.26
CA LEU A 53 -6.47 -8.51 -11.41
C LEU A 53 -7.64 -8.79 -12.38
N ASN A 54 -7.44 -8.38 -13.62
CA ASN A 54 -8.26 -8.75 -14.77
C ASN A 54 -7.39 -9.49 -15.80
N ALA A 55 -7.39 -10.82 -15.74
CA ALA A 55 -6.57 -11.66 -16.62
C ALA A 55 -6.95 -11.51 -18.11
N SER A 56 -8.23 -11.25 -18.41
CA SER A 56 -8.70 -11.06 -19.78
C SER A 56 -8.20 -9.75 -20.38
N GLU A 57 -8.18 -8.65 -19.61
CA GLU A 57 -7.60 -7.38 -20.03
C GLU A 57 -6.09 -7.48 -20.28
N LEU A 58 -5.36 -8.13 -19.36
CA LEU A 58 -3.92 -8.35 -19.52
C LEU A 58 -3.59 -9.28 -20.69
N GLY A 59 -4.37 -10.35 -20.89
CA GLY A 59 -4.21 -11.25 -22.04
C GLY A 59 -4.37 -10.51 -23.37
N ARG A 60 -5.42 -9.68 -23.49
CA ARG A 60 -5.63 -8.82 -24.67
C ARG A 60 -4.44 -7.89 -24.93
N LEU A 61 -3.90 -7.25 -23.89
CA LEU A 61 -2.74 -6.36 -24.02
C LEU A 61 -1.45 -7.08 -24.39
N MET A 62 -1.31 -8.35 -24.00
CA MET A 62 -0.14 -9.18 -24.31
C MET A 62 -0.29 -9.98 -25.61
N GLY A 63 -1.46 -9.96 -26.26
CA GLY A 63 -1.75 -10.77 -27.45
C GLY A 63 -1.87 -12.28 -27.16
N ILE A 64 -2.30 -12.66 -25.95
CA ILE A 64 -2.43 -14.05 -25.51
C ILE A 64 -3.81 -14.32 -24.87
N SER A 65 -4.16 -15.59 -24.68
CA SER A 65 -5.41 -15.95 -23.98
C SER A 65 -5.41 -15.53 -22.51
N SER A 66 -6.60 -15.34 -21.93
CA SER A 66 -6.76 -15.03 -20.49
C SER A 66 -6.12 -16.09 -19.59
N ALA A 67 -6.22 -17.36 -19.98
CA ALA A 67 -5.58 -18.48 -19.28
C ALA A 67 -4.04 -18.40 -19.36
N ALA A 68 -3.47 -18.08 -20.52
CA ALA A 68 -2.03 -17.91 -20.68
C ALA A 68 -1.50 -16.70 -19.88
N ALA A 69 -2.25 -15.59 -19.87
CA ALA A 69 -1.92 -14.43 -19.03
C ALA A 69 -1.94 -14.77 -17.54
N ARG A 70 -2.95 -15.53 -17.09
CA ARG A 70 -3.05 -15.98 -15.70
C ARG A 70 -1.87 -16.88 -15.32
N HIS A 71 -1.60 -17.91 -16.12
CA HIS A 71 -0.46 -18.81 -15.91
C HIS A 71 0.86 -18.03 -15.80
N ARG A 72 1.05 -17.02 -16.64
CA ARG A 72 2.24 -16.18 -16.62
C ARG A 72 2.37 -15.33 -15.36
N ILE A 73 1.26 -14.79 -14.86
CA ILE A 73 1.23 -14.05 -13.60
C ILE A 73 1.54 -14.98 -12.43
N ASP A 74 1.02 -16.22 -12.46
CA ASP A 74 1.30 -17.21 -11.43
C ASP A 74 2.79 -17.58 -11.41
N LEU A 75 3.42 -17.79 -12.58
CA LEU A 75 4.87 -18.00 -12.69
C LEU A 75 5.68 -16.83 -12.11
N LEU A 76 5.32 -15.58 -12.44
CA LEU A 76 6.01 -14.39 -11.93
C LEU A 76 5.76 -14.16 -10.44
N THR A 77 4.64 -14.66 -9.90
CA THR A 77 4.34 -14.65 -8.47
C THR A 77 5.22 -15.67 -7.74
N ASN A 78 5.39 -16.87 -8.31
CA ASN A 78 6.28 -17.91 -7.76
C ASN A 78 7.76 -17.51 -7.80
N GLN A 79 8.13 -16.58 -8.68
CA GLN A 79 9.47 -16.01 -8.78
C GLN A 79 9.65 -14.75 -7.91
N ASP A 80 8.70 -14.44 -7.03
CA ASP A 80 8.74 -13.27 -6.15
C ASP A 80 8.85 -11.91 -6.88
N LEU A 81 8.52 -11.85 -8.18
CA LEU A 81 8.46 -10.59 -8.94
C LEU A 81 7.13 -9.87 -8.75
N LEU A 82 6.05 -10.66 -8.66
CA LEU A 82 4.68 -10.17 -8.45
C LEU A 82 4.14 -10.65 -7.12
N ARG A 83 3.17 -9.91 -6.59
CA ARG A 83 2.37 -10.29 -5.43
C ARG A 83 0.89 -10.24 -5.79
N LEU A 84 0.18 -11.30 -5.44
CA LEU A 84 -1.27 -11.35 -5.43
C LEU A 84 -1.74 -11.20 -3.98
N LEU A 85 -2.41 -10.09 -3.67
CA LEU A 85 -3.05 -9.88 -2.37
C LEU A 85 -4.54 -10.22 -2.49
N TYR A 86 -4.97 -11.26 -1.79
CA TYR A 86 -6.33 -11.77 -1.89
C TYR A 86 -7.31 -10.99 -1.00
N PRO A 87 -8.59 -10.90 -1.37
CA PRO A 87 -9.61 -10.26 -0.55
C PRO A 87 -9.89 -11.10 0.71
N LEU A 88 -10.13 -10.44 1.84
CA LEU A 88 -10.64 -11.10 3.03
C LEU A 88 -12.06 -11.59 2.73
N GLN A 89 -12.27 -12.89 2.85
CA GLN A 89 -13.60 -13.49 2.73
C GLN A 89 -14.36 -13.37 4.06
N ALA A 90 -15.02 -12.24 4.29
CA ALA A 90 -16.00 -12.13 5.36
C ALA A 90 -17.32 -12.83 4.95
N GLY A 91 -17.82 -13.75 5.78
CA GLY A 91 -19.00 -14.57 5.46
C GLY A 91 -20.24 -13.80 4.98
N LEU A 92 -20.95 -14.45 4.05
CA LEU A 92 -22.35 -14.29 3.58
C LEU A 92 -22.97 -12.87 3.56
N LYS A 93 -23.15 -12.35 2.34
CA LYS A 93 -24.30 -11.54 1.82
C LYS A 93 -23.94 -10.32 0.94
N LYS A 94 -22.66 -9.99 0.73
CA LYS A 94 -22.28 -8.94 -0.25
C LYS A 94 -21.46 -9.50 -1.41
N ARG A 95 -21.72 -8.99 -2.62
CA ARG A 95 -20.91 -9.23 -3.83
C ARG A 95 -19.49 -8.68 -3.60
N MET A 96 -18.66 -9.42 -2.89
CA MET A 96 -17.24 -9.11 -2.74
C MET A 96 -16.52 -9.48 -4.04
N VAL A 97 -15.58 -8.63 -4.44
CA VAL A 97 -14.59 -8.97 -5.46
C VAL A 97 -13.82 -10.19 -4.96
N LYS A 98 -13.79 -11.26 -5.75
CA LYS A 98 -13.03 -12.49 -5.43
C LYS A 98 -11.60 -12.45 -5.99
N SER A 99 -11.34 -11.59 -6.96
CA SER A 99 -10.04 -11.50 -7.65
C SER A 99 -9.01 -10.77 -6.78
N PRO A 100 -7.75 -11.25 -6.73
CA PRO A 100 -6.70 -10.58 -5.96
C PRO A 100 -6.34 -9.22 -6.55
N LYS A 101 -5.73 -8.35 -5.74
CA LYS A 101 -4.97 -7.21 -6.24
C LYS A 101 -3.57 -7.66 -6.69
N LEU A 102 -3.09 -7.09 -7.79
CA LEU A 102 -1.78 -7.36 -8.37
C LEU A 102 -0.79 -6.27 -8.02
N TYR A 103 0.39 -6.64 -7.50
CA TYR A 103 1.49 -5.71 -7.23
C TYR A 103 2.79 -6.21 -7.84
N VAL A 104 3.59 -5.29 -8.36
CA VAL A 104 5.03 -5.51 -8.59
C VAL A 104 5.71 -5.33 -7.24
N ARG A 105 6.47 -6.32 -6.78
CA ARG A 105 7.00 -6.34 -5.40
C ARG A 105 8.10 -5.33 -5.18
N ASP A 106 9.05 -5.26 -6.10
CA ASP A 106 10.14 -4.29 -6.02
C ASP A 106 9.67 -2.93 -6.57
N THR A 107 9.75 -1.90 -5.72
CA THR A 107 9.32 -0.55 -6.10
C THR A 107 10.28 0.10 -7.09
N GLY A 108 11.59 -0.17 -7.02
CA GLY A 108 12.56 0.34 -7.99
C GLY A 108 12.32 -0.23 -9.38
N LEU A 109 12.04 -1.54 -9.48
CA LEU A 109 11.60 -2.20 -10.70
C LEU A 109 10.30 -1.59 -11.23
N LEU A 110 9.29 -1.38 -10.37
CA LEU A 110 8.04 -0.75 -10.76
C LEU A 110 8.29 0.65 -11.36
N LEU A 111 9.05 1.50 -10.67
CA LEU A 111 9.35 2.85 -11.13
C LEU A 111 10.10 2.82 -12.48
N HIS A 112 11.09 1.95 -12.61
CA HIS A 112 11.80 1.73 -13.87
C HIS A 112 10.85 1.31 -15.01
N LEU A 113 9.93 0.37 -14.77
CA LEU A 113 8.96 -0.09 -15.78
C LEU A 113 7.93 0.97 -16.15
N LEU A 114 7.61 1.88 -15.22
CA LEU A 114 6.74 3.03 -15.44
C LEU A 114 7.48 4.22 -16.09
N GLY A 115 8.80 4.14 -16.25
CA GLY A 115 9.62 5.24 -16.76
C GLY A 115 9.79 6.40 -15.77
N ILE A 116 9.53 6.17 -14.48
CA ILE A 116 9.66 7.18 -13.42
C ILE A 116 11.10 7.19 -12.91
N GLN A 117 11.79 8.31 -13.05
CA GLN A 117 13.21 8.43 -12.71
C GLN A 117 13.46 9.31 -11.48
N GLN A 118 12.55 10.25 -11.21
CA GLN A 118 12.72 11.23 -10.12
C GLN A 118 11.58 11.15 -9.11
N ALA A 119 11.88 11.59 -7.88
CA ALA A 119 10.91 11.69 -6.80
C ALA A 119 9.72 12.60 -7.16
N SER A 120 9.95 13.73 -7.82
CA SER A 120 8.90 14.65 -8.27
C SER A 120 7.87 13.96 -9.16
N GLU A 121 8.31 13.07 -10.06
CA GLU A 121 7.45 12.34 -11.00
C GLU A 121 6.52 11.35 -10.29
N ILE A 122 6.93 10.79 -9.14
CA ILE A 122 6.05 9.94 -8.32
C ILE A 122 4.85 10.74 -7.84
N LEU A 123 5.04 12.01 -7.49
CA LEU A 123 4.00 12.86 -6.91
C LEU A 123 3.01 13.35 -7.95
N GLU A 124 3.50 13.58 -9.17
CA GLU A 124 2.67 13.93 -10.33
C GLU A 124 1.95 12.69 -10.92
N SER A 125 2.44 11.48 -10.60
CA SER A 125 1.86 10.25 -11.12
C SER A 125 0.41 10.05 -10.66
N PRO A 126 -0.51 9.65 -11.56
CA PRO A 126 -1.84 9.20 -11.17
C PRO A 126 -1.79 7.90 -10.34
N LEU A 127 -0.65 7.21 -10.32
CA LEU A 127 -0.43 5.99 -9.55
C LEU A 127 0.17 6.24 -8.16
N ARG A 128 0.42 7.49 -7.73
CA ARG A 128 1.13 7.81 -6.47
C ARG A 128 0.63 7.05 -5.23
N ASP A 129 -0.69 6.97 -5.05
CA ASP A 129 -1.30 6.25 -3.92
C ASP A 129 -1.01 4.75 -4.00
N ARG A 130 -1.05 4.19 -5.21
CA ARG A 130 -0.82 2.76 -5.46
C ARG A 130 0.65 2.39 -5.34
N ILE A 131 1.56 3.23 -5.82
CA ILE A 131 3.02 3.06 -5.64
C ILE A 131 3.35 3.02 -4.14
N LEU A 132 2.84 3.99 -3.38
CA LEU A 132 3.00 4.01 -1.93
C LEU A 132 2.38 2.77 -1.26
N GLU A 133 1.15 2.42 -1.64
CA GLU A 133 0.45 1.24 -1.13
C GLU A 133 1.25 -0.04 -1.34
N GLY A 134 1.74 -0.28 -2.56
CA GLY A 134 2.54 -1.46 -2.88
C GLY A 134 3.85 -1.52 -2.09
N TYR A 135 4.58 -0.40 -2.02
CA TYR A 135 5.80 -0.29 -1.22
C TYR A 135 5.57 -0.64 0.25
N MET A 136 4.53 -0.05 0.86
CA MET A 136 4.22 -0.28 2.27
C MET A 136 3.72 -1.71 2.52
N ILE A 137 2.88 -2.25 1.64
CA ILE A 137 2.40 -3.63 1.73
C ILE A 137 3.56 -4.61 1.69
N GLU A 138 4.51 -4.44 0.76
CA GLU A 138 5.66 -5.33 0.64
C GLU A 138 6.54 -5.29 1.89
N LYS A 139 6.85 -4.07 2.38
CA LYS A 139 7.59 -3.87 3.63
C LYS A 139 6.92 -4.54 4.82
N ILE A 140 5.60 -4.36 4.94
CA ILE A 140 4.84 -4.91 6.06
C ILE A 140 4.82 -6.43 5.99
N ILE A 141 4.41 -7.01 4.86
CA ILE A 141 4.28 -8.46 4.70
C ILE A 141 5.62 -9.17 4.89
N CYS A 142 6.72 -8.67 4.32
CA CYS A 142 8.03 -9.32 4.46
C CYS A 142 8.48 -9.41 5.92
N ARG A 143 8.27 -8.34 6.70
CA ARG A 143 8.60 -8.35 8.13
C ARG A 143 7.68 -9.27 8.93
N GLU A 144 6.37 -9.19 8.69
CA GLU A 144 5.41 -10.01 9.43
C GLU A 144 5.59 -11.51 9.14
N ARG A 145 5.94 -11.87 7.89
CA ARG A 145 6.35 -13.24 7.53
C ARG A 145 7.60 -13.70 8.26
N ALA A 146 8.60 -12.83 8.41
CA ALA A 146 9.79 -13.13 9.20
C ALA A 146 9.48 -13.38 10.69
N ARG A 147 8.28 -12.99 11.16
CA ARG A 147 7.77 -13.24 12.51
C ARG A 147 6.76 -14.39 12.58
N GLY A 148 6.60 -15.14 11.49
CA GLY A 148 5.69 -16.30 11.42
C GLY A 148 4.24 -15.97 11.05
N GLU A 149 3.92 -14.71 10.69
CA GLU A 149 2.57 -14.36 10.27
C GLU A 149 2.37 -14.48 8.76
N GLU A 150 1.25 -15.11 8.37
CA GLU A 150 1.00 -15.45 6.96
C GLU A 150 -0.33 -14.92 6.40
N ARG A 151 -1.23 -14.43 7.26
CA ARG A 151 -2.59 -14.07 6.88
C ARG A 151 -2.73 -12.58 6.59
N PHE A 152 -2.58 -12.25 5.30
CA PHE A 152 -2.68 -10.90 4.78
C PHE A 152 -3.75 -10.80 3.70
N PHE A 153 -4.61 -9.80 3.81
CA PHE A 153 -5.71 -9.62 2.89
C PHE A 153 -5.89 -8.15 2.52
N TYR A 154 -6.72 -7.85 1.51
CA TYR A 154 -7.33 -6.52 1.39
C TYR A 154 -8.84 -6.62 1.65
N TYR A 155 -9.53 -5.50 1.82
CA TYR A 155 -10.99 -5.52 2.00
C TYR A 155 -11.69 -4.37 1.26
N GLY A 156 -12.84 -4.66 0.64
CA GLY A 156 -13.62 -3.73 -0.19
C GLY A 156 -13.56 -4.09 -1.68
N GLY A 157 -14.25 -3.33 -2.56
CA GLY A 157 -14.24 -3.72 -3.99
C GLY A 157 -14.89 -2.83 -5.04
N PHE A 158 -15.88 -1.96 -4.75
CA PHE A 158 -16.64 -1.31 -5.84
C PHE A 158 -16.92 0.20 -5.71
N SER A 159 -16.44 0.91 -4.69
CA SER A 159 -16.79 2.34 -4.50
C SER A 159 -15.72 3.20 -3.82
N GLY A 160 -14.43 2.94 -4.07
CA GLY A 160 -13.32 3.72 -3.50
C GLY A 160 -13.09 3.54 -1.98
N LYS A 161 -13.98 2.80 -1.31
CA LYS A 161 -13.88 2.40 0.09
C LYS A 161 -13.16 1.06 0.21
N HIS A 162 -11.84 1.08 0.09
CA HIS A 162 -10.99 -0.09 0.28
C HIS A 162 -10.04 0.10 1.47
N ILE A 163 -9.85 -0.98 2.21
CA ILE A 163 -8.75 -1.16 3.14
C ILE A 163 -7.65 -1.85 2.35
N ALA A 164 -6.47 -1.25 2.31
CA ALA A 164 -5.36 -1.68 1.48
C ALA A 164 -4.77 -3.00 1.98
N LEU A 165 -4.64 -3.13 3.30
CA LEU A 165 -4.08 -4.31 3.95
C LEU A 165 -4.86 -4.61 5.23
N ILE A 166 -5.20 -5.87 5.44
CA ILE A 166 -5.65 -6.43 6.70
C ILE A 166 -4.57 -7.38 7.19
N LEU A 167 -4.10 -7.13 8.39
CA LEU A 167 -3.31 -8.08 9.17
C LEU A 167 -4.29 -8.92 9.98
N ASP A 168 -4.42 -10.21 9.64
CA ASP A 168 -5.37 -11.12 10.29
C ASP A 168 -4.64 -12.05 11.28
N ARG A 169 -4.38 -11.54 12.48
CA ARG A 169 -3.72 -12.30 13.55
C ARG A 169 -4.75 -13.09 14.36
N SER A 170 -4.30 -14.09 15.11
CA SER A 170 -5.18 -14.91 15.96
C SER A 170 -5.94 -14.06 17.00
N SER A 171 -5.30 -13.02 17.54
CA SER A 171 -5.88 -12.14 18.57
C SER A 171 -6.77 -11.04 18.02
N SER A 172 -6.47 -10.51 16.84
CA SER A 172 -7.19 -9.36 16.27
C SER A 172 -6.89 -9.12 14.79
N ARG A 173 -7.80 -8.36 14.16
CA ARG A 173 -7.65 -7.85 12.79
C ARG A 173 -7.36 -6.35 12.80
N VAL A 174 -6.29 -5.94 12.14
CA VAL A 174 -5.93 -4.52 11.95
C VAL A 174 -6.08 -4.16 10.48
N GLY A 175 -6.88 -3.13 10.20
CA GLY A 175 -7.05 -2.59 8.86
C GLY A 175 -6.13 -1.39 8.62
N ILE A 176 -5.35 -1.42 7.56
CA ILE A 176 -4.39 -0.38 7.20
C ILE A 176 -4.78 0.24 5.85
N ARG A 177 -4.71 1.58 5.79
CA ARG A 177 -4.93 2.36 4.58
C ARG A 177 -3.72 3.27 4.32
N PHE A 178 -3.28 3.34 3.08
CA PHE A 178 -2.16 4.18 2.66
C PHE A 178 -2.66 5.38 1.87
N ARG A 179 -2.07 6.55 2.09
CA ARG A 179 -2.42 7.79 1.37
C ARG A 179 -1.22 8.66 1.04
N ALA A 180 -0.98 8.88 -0.25
CA ALA A 180 -0.10 9.91 -0.77
C ALA A 180 -0.83 11.26 -0.79
N ALA A 181 -1.13 11.75 0.41
CA ALA A 181 -1.77 13.03 0.68
C ALA A 181 -1.13 13.67 1.91
N GLU A 182 -0.97 14.99 1.86
CA GLU A 182 -0.38 15.76 2.97
C GLU A 182 -1.37 15.99 4.12
N LEU A 183 -2.65 16.19 3.77
CA LEU A 183 -3.74 16.36 4.71
C LEU A 183 -4.72 15.23 4.55
N LEU A 184 -5.32 14.81 5.67
CA LEU A 184 -6.39 13.83 5.68
C LEU A 184 -7.70 14.50 6.12
N GLY A 185 -8.79 14.06 5.54
CA GLY A 185 -10.15 14.43 5.93
C GLY A 185 -11.03 13.22 6.24
N PRO A 186 -12.25 13.41 6.76
CA PRO A 186 -13.14 12.33 7.18
C PRO A 186 -13.38 11.22 6.17
N ARG A 187 -13.36 11.56 4.87
CA ARG A 187 -13.53 10.60 3.77
C ARG A 187 -12.42 9.56 3.73
N ASP A 188 -11.24 9.86 4.27
CA ASP A 188 -10.06 9.02 4.19
C ASP A 188 -10.11 7.82 5.14
N TRP A 189 -11.00 7.83 6.14
CA TRP A 189 -11.17 6.70 7.07
C TRP A 189 -12.60 6.17 7.15
N THR A 190 -13.50 6.60 6.25
CA THR A 190 -14.87 6.07 6.16
C THR A 190 -14.90 4.54 5.97
N CYS A 191 -13.96 3.99 5.19
CA CYS A 191 -13.88 2.53 5.00
C CYS A 191 -13.46 1.80 6.28
N LEU A 192 -12.52 2.36 7.03
CA LEU A 192 -12.06 1.81 8.31
C LEU A 192 -13.18 1.86 9.36
N ARG A 193 -13.89 3.00 9.48
CA ARG A 193 -15.08 3.11 10.35
C ARG A 193 -16.15 2.07 10.00
N SER A 194 -16.39 1.88 8.71
CA SER A 194 -17.36 0.89 8.23
C SER A 194 -16.95 -0.54 8.59
N ALA A 195 -15.66 -0.88 8.46
CA ALA A 195 -15.14 -2.21 8.81
C ALA A 195 -15.14 -2.46 10.33
N LEU A 196 -14.82 -1.44 11.14
CA LEU A 196 -14.94 -1.51 12.61
C LEU A 196 -16.38 -1.82 13.04
N ARG A 197 -17.36 -1.08 12.50
CA ARG A 197 -18.79 -1.30 12.78
C ARG A 197 -19.29 -2.68 12.38
N GLN A 198 -18.71 -3.28 11.33
CA GLN A 198 -19.04 -4.62 10.87
C GLN A 198 -18.25 -5.71 11.62
N GLY A 199 -17.38 -5.36 12.58
CA GLY A 199 -16.54 -6.33 13.31
C GLY A 199 -15.46 -6.98 12.44
N ILE A 200 -15.19 -6.45 11.26
CA ILE A 200 -14.21 -7.00 10.31
C ILE A 200 -12.79 -6.72 10.78
N ILE A 201 -12.59 -5.55 11.39
CA ILE A 201 -11.35 -5.15 12.05
C ILE A 201 -11.66 -4.69 13.47
N LYS A 202 -10.66 -4.75 14.34
CA LYS A 202 -10.71 -4.21 15.71
C LYS A 202 -10.04 -2.85 15.83
N ARG A 203 -9.09 -2.54 14.93
CA ARG A 203 -8.37 -1.26 14.86
C ARG A 203 -8.16 -0.84 13.41
N GLY A 204 -8.10 0.47 13.17
CA GLY A 204 -7.76 1.09 11.90
C GLY A 204 -6.49 1.92 11.99
N VAL A 205 -5.65 1.85 10.95
CA VAL A 205 -4.45 2.67 10.81
C VAL A 205 -4.45 3.33 9.44
N ILE A 206 -4.15 4.61 9.40
CA ILE A 206 -3.89 5.36 8.18
C ILE A 206 -2.40 5.72 8.18
N VAL A 207 -1.70 5.33 7.12
CA VAL A 207 -0.31 5.71 6.91
C VAL A 207 -0.27 6.67 5.73
N TYR A 208 0.29 7.87 5.91
CA TYR A 208 0.17 8.94 4.92
C TYR A 208 1.42 9.82 4.80
N THR A 209 1.50 10.65 3.75
CA THR A 209 2.68 11.50 3.46
C THR A 209 2.71 12.83 4.22
N GLY A 210 1.69 13.14 5.03
CA GLY A 210 1.73 14.30 5.92
C GLY A 210 2.64 14.10 7.13
N SER A 211 2.73 15.13 7.97
CA SER A 211 3.78 15.26 8.99
C SER A 211 3.32 14.99 10.43
N ARG A 212 2.03 14.84 10.70
CA ARG A 212 1.48 14.76 12.06
C ARG A 212 0.84 13.41 12.35
N SER A 213 1.06 12.89 13.55
CA SER A 213 0.24 11.79 14.06
C SER A 213 -0.95 12.33 14.80
N PHE A 214 -2.11 11.69 14.66
CA PHE A 214 -3.33 12.10 15.36
C PHE A 214 -4.36 10.97 15.39
N ILE A 215 -5.36 11.12 16.26
CA ILE A 215 -6.52 10.23 16.34
C ILE A 215 -7.55 10.69 15.30
N ALA A 216 -7.79 9.88 14.28
CA ALA A 216 -8.75 10.20 13.21
C ALA A 216 -10.20 9.82 13.59
N ALA A 217 -10.36 8.81 14.44
CA ALA A 217 -11.62 8.39 15.05
C ALA A 217 -11.34 7.49 16.26
N GLN A 218 -12.38 7.12 17.00
CA GLN A 218 -12.30 5.99 17.93
C GLN A 218 -11.77 4.76 17.19
N ASP A 219 -10.69 4.18 17.73
CA ASP A 219 -9.95 3.04 17.18
C ASP A 219 -9.36 3.25 15.77
N ILE A 220 -9.19 4.50 15.32
CA ILE A 220 -8.50 4.83 14.07
C ILE A 220 -7.42 5.88 14.32
N LEU A 221 -6.17 5.51 14.05
CA LEU A 221 -5.02 6.40 14.12
C LEU A 221 -4.47 6.74 12.75
N ALA A 222 -3.86 7.92 12.63
CA ALA A 222 -3.12 8.34 11.44
C ALA A 222 -1.64 8.60 11.78
N PHE A 223 -0.73 8.12 10.93
CA PHE A 223 0.72 8.23 11.10
C PHE A 223 1.41 8.68 9.80
N PRO A 224 2.36 9.63 9.88
CA PRO A 224 3.33 9.86 8.82
C PRO A 224 4.07 8.57 8.46
N ILE A 225 4.33 8.34 7.18
CA ILE A 225 5.06 7.14 6.70
C ILE A 225 6.39 6.97 7.43
N GLN A 226 7.18 8.04 7.56
CA GLN A 226 8.49 7.94 8.22
C GLN A 226 8.35 7.46 9.66
N ARG A 227 7.44 8.07 10.44
CA ARG A 227 7.20 7.66 11.82
C ARG A 227 6.70 6.22 11.91
N PHE A 228 5.81 5.83 11.00
CA PHE A 228 5.35 4.44 10.92
C PHE A 228 6.53 3.50 10.66
N LEU A 229 7.40 3.81 9.69
CA LEU A 229 8.58 3.02 9.35
C LEU A 229 9.61 2.98 10.48
N ASP A 230 9.88 4.09 11.17
CA ASP A 230 10.83 4.12 12.29
C ASP A 230 10.35 3.20 13.42
N CYS A 231 9.07 3.31 13.78
CA CYS A 231 8.48 2.45 14.81
C CYS A 231 8.37 0.99 14.35
N PHE A 232 8.20 0.78 13.05
CA PHE A 232 8.28 -0.54 12.44
C PHE A 232 9.73 -1.03 12.57
N GLU A 233 10.70 -0.51 11.82
CA GLU A 233 12.09 -0.98 11.72
C GLU A 233 12.83 -1.18 13.07
N LEU A 234 12.52 -0.41 14.13
CA LEU A 234 13.13 -0.55 15.47
C LEU A 234 12.78 -1.84 16.26
N GLY A 235 12.22 -2.86 15.61
CA GLY A 235 12.24 -4.23 16.14
C GLY A 235 11.38 -4.51 17.38
N THR A 236 10.68 -3.52 17.94
CA THR A 236 9.68 -3.76 18.98
C THR A 236 8.65 -4.78 18.44
N ASP A 237 8.29 -5.76 19.28
CA ASP A 237 7.20 -6.72 19.02
C ASP A 237 5.99 -5.93 18.50
N PRO A 238 5.39 -6.21 17.33
CA PRO A 238 4.43 -5.30 16.73
C PRO A 238 3.08 -5.33 17.47
N GLU A 239 2.82 -6.32 18.34
CA GLU A 239 1.77 -6.17 19.32
C GLU A 239 2.19 -5.05 20.27
N ALA A 240 3.38 -5.09 20.85
CA ALA A 240 3.93 -3.99 21.64
C ALA A 240 4.15 -2.69 20.85
N SER A 241 4.46 -2.61 19.55
CA SER A 241 4.70 -1.33 18.84
C SER A 241 3.42 -0.70 18.35
N LEU A 242 2.46 -1.48 17.84
CA LEU A 242 1.14 -0.94 17.53
C LEU A 242 0.36 -0.70 18.83
N TYR A 243 0.41 -1.58 19.83
CA TYR A 243 -0.14 -1.29 21.17
C TYR A 243 0.61 -0.18 21.89
N PHE A 244 1.93 -0.03 21.80
CA PHE A 244 2.67 1.09 22.40
C PHE A 244 2.38 2.36 21.61
N LEU A 245 2.30 2.35 20.29
CA LEU A 245 1.84 3.54 19.57
C LEU A 245 0.37 3.88 19.88
N LEU A 246 -0.50 2.88 20.09
CA LEU A 246 -1.89 3.06 20.51
C LEU A 246 -1.99 3.50 21.98
N ASN A 247 -1.21 2.94 22.90
CA ASN A 247 -1.22 3.17 24.35
C ASN A 247 -0.40 4.39 24.74
N THR A 248 0.79 4.58 24.19
CA THR A 248 1.60 5.79 24.35
C THR A 248 0.88 6.99 23.75
N MET A 249 0.08 6.88 22.68
CA MET A 249 -0.79 7.99 22.25
C MET A 249 -2.04 8.18 23.12
N MET A 250 -2.59 7.11 23.72
CA MET A 250 -3.65 7.25 24.74
C MET A 250 -3.13 7.88 26.05
N HIS A 251 -1.88 7.62 26.43
CA HIS A 251 -1.21 8.22 27.60
C HIS A 251 -0.55 9.57 27.33
N CYS A 252 -0.14 9.87 26.09
CA CYS A 252 0.37 11.18 25.66
C CYS A 252 -0.74 12.20 25.37
N ASN A 253 -1.99 11.95 25.79
CA ASN A 253 -3.03 12.97 25.90
C ASN A 253 -2.79 13.97 27.06
N LEU A 254 -1.53 14.20 27.44
CA LEU A 254 -1.13 15.32 28.27
C LEU A 254 -0.04 16.11 27.51
N ARG A 255 -0.46 17.32 27.09
CA ARG A 255 0.38 18.47 26.71
C ARG A 255 0.95 18.45 25.29
N TYR A 256 0.13 18.81 24.32
CA TYR A 256 0.48 19.90 23.40
C TYR A 256 -0.76 20.75 23.15
N SER A 257 -1.14 21.49 24.20
CA SER A 257 -1.93 22.72 24.04
C SER A 257 -1.02 23.79 23.44
N HIS A 258 -1.50 24.42 22.39
CA HIS A 258 -1.08 25.71 21.84
C HIS A 258 -0.02 26.49 22.64
N ARG A 259 1.12 26.73 22.00
CA ARG A 259 1.64 28.08 21.76
C ARG A 259 2.27 28.13 20.37
#